data_AF-A0A7X7K1Q8-F1
#
_entry.id   AF-A0A7X7K1Q8-F1
#
_cell.length_a   1.000
_cell.length_b   1.000
_cell.length_c   1.000
_cell.angle_alpha   90.00
_cell.angle_beta   90.00
_cell.angle_gamma   90.00
#
_symmetry.space_group_name_H-M   'P 1'
#
loop_
_entity.id
_entity.type
_entity.pdbx_description
1 polymer ?
#
loop_
_entity_poly.entity_id
_entity_poly.type
_entity_poly.pdbx_seq_one_letter_code
_entity_poly.pdbx_strand_id
1 'polypeptide(L)'
;VRVRQVGFVPVRHLNTPVLADPVDVEGLGHIPGFVPDPLLDTDTLLLPMGETHVFWITVQPGPNAAPGEHMVHIDVVPARDERVRHTLRVRLYPVELQPRRDFSITHWFYNDALIDWYRTDLFDERYWAILPAYVRNMVDHGQDTLYVPLFTPPLDGVKRPSQLLRVTRSGPDHYTFDWQDVVRYLAAAREAGVQHFEWCHFFTQWGVERAIRIYEGQGRDEALLWPPETGATSETYRNFLAQLLPALHRFLEVEGLLGRSYFHVSDEPHGAAHLENYRRARSLLAELAPWMRVMDALSEIAFGEQGLTDMPIPSISTALDFVKAGLPCWCYYCCGPRGLYLNRLCDTPLAKIAMHGLLFYRWPFRGFLHWGYNYWYRFQTRELIDPYQILDAYAWERGLAYGDPFEVYPGPEGPVDSVRWEVFGESLQDYRLLQTLGVDRDDPRLAPLRSFADFPKTAEWRRALRTELLSGA
;
A
#
# COMPACT_ATOMS: atom_id res chain seq x y z
N VAL A 1 -0.89 14.07 -22.12
CA VAL A 1 -1.29 15.04 -21.07
C VAL A 1 -2.66 14.64 -20.60
N ARG A 2 -2.88 14.55 -19.29
CA ARG A 2 -4.20 14.27 -18.69
C ARG A 2 -4.53 15.40 -17.72
N VAL A 3 -5.75 15.89 -17.78
CA VAL A 3 -6.27 16.94 -16.89
C VAL A 3 -7.38 16.33 -16.05
N ARG A 4 -7.33 16.50 -14.73
CA ARG A 4 -8.32 15.98 -13.78
C ARG A 4 -8.71 17.09 -12.81
N GLN A 5 -9.99 17.24 -12.53
CA GLN A 5 -10.45 18.13 -11.47
C GLN A 5 -10.02 17.57 -10.11
N VAL A 6 -9.47 18.42 -9.26
CA VAL A 6 -9.22 18.06 -7.87
C VAL A 6 -10.50 18.31 -7.08
N GLY A 7 -11.14 17.22 -6.64
CA GLY A 7 -12.29 17.26 -5.76
C GLY A 7 -11.89 17.48 -4.30
N PHE A 8 -12.89 17.73 -3.46
CA PHE A 8 -12.71 18.06 -2.06
C PHE A 8 -13.42 17.07 -1.15
N VAL A 9 -12.76 16.70 -0.05
CA VAL A 9 -13.24 15.73 0.94
C VAL A 9 -13.16 16.30 2.35
N PRO A 10 -14.10 15.97 3.25
CA PRO A 10 -14.16 16.58 4.57
C PRO A 10 -13.13 15.95 5.54
N VAL A 11 -12.41 16.81 6.26
CA VAL A 11 -11.51 16.48 7.38
C VAL A 11 -12.02 17.22 8.61
N ARG A 12 -12.70 16.49 9.50
CA ARG A 12 -13.41 17.11 10.64
C ARG A 12 -12.50 17.41 11.83
N HIS A 13 -11.35 16.75 11.90
CA HIS A 13 -10.38 16.88 12.98
C HIS A 13 -8.95 16.83 12.44
N LEU A 14 -7.99 17.40 13.18
CA LEU A 14 -6.56 17.30 12.85
C LEU A 14 -6.07 15.85 13.01
N ASN A 15 -5.20 15.37 12.13
CA ASN A 15 -4.53 14.07 12.37
C ASN A 15 -3.43 14.22 13.41
N THR A 16 -2.70 15.32 13.39
CA THR A 16 -1.67 15.60 14.38
C THR A 16 -2.24 16.51 15.48
N PRO A 17 -2.07 16.17 16.78
CA PRO A 17 -2.34 17.13 17.84
C PRO A 17 -1.57 18.43 17.59
N VAL A 18 -2.04 19.56 18.14
CA VAL A 18 -1.24 20.79 18.12
C VAL A 18 0.00 20.55 18.98
N LEU A 19 1.12 20.24 18.33
CA LEU A 19 2.43 20.02 18.96
C LEU A 19 3.00 21.36 19.45
N ALA A 20 4.03 21.27 20.29
CA ALA A 20 4.67 22.46 20.87
C ALA A 20 5.32 23.37 19.81
N ASP A 21 5.80 22.80 18.69
CA ASP A 21 6.27 23.55 17.54
C ASP A 21 5.23 23.54 16.41
N PRO A 22 4.68 24.70 16.01
CA PRO A 22 3.74 24.80 14.90
C PRO A 22 4.25 24.24 13.57
N VAL A 23 5.57 24.17 13.34
CA VAL A 23 6.13 23.62 12.09
C VAL A 23 5.96 22.11 11.96
N ASP A 24 5.78 21.43 13.09
CA ASP A 24 5.54 19.98 13.15
C ASP A 24 4.04 19.64 13.14
N VAL A 25 3.17 20.65 13.09
CA VAL A 25 1.71 20.49 12.99
C VAL A 25 1.28 20.60 11.54
N GLU A 26 1.00 19.45 10.94
CA GLU A 26 0.50 19.36 9.58
C GLU A 26 -0.91 19.96 9.45
N GLY A 27 -1.17 20.65 8.34
CA GLY A 27 -2.49 21.25 8.06
C GLY A 27 -2.89 22.45 8.92
N LEU A 28 -2.01 22.96 9.79
CA LEU A 28 -2.33 24.10 10.66
C LEU A 28 -2.82 25.33 9.87
N GLY A 29 -3.99 25.86 10.25
CA GLY A 29 -4.62 27.01 9.58
C GLY A 29 -5.38 26.68 8.29
N HIS A 30 -5.36 25.42 7.84
CA HIS A 30 -6.07 24.95 6.65
C HIS A 30 -7.17 23.92 6.96
N ILE A 31 -6.99 23.13 8.01
CA ILE A 31 -7.96 22.16 8.53
C ILE A 31 -8.25 22.44 10.02
N PRO A 32 -9.41 21.99 10.56
CA PRO A 32 -10.49 21.20 9.94
C PRO A 32 -11.25 21.93 8.83
N GLY A 33 -11.80 21.17 7.89
CA GLY A 33 -12.52 21.71 6.72
C GLY A 33 -12.58 20.72 5.57
N PHE A 34 -12.49 21.23 4.35
CA PHE A 34 -12.37 20.42 3.14
C PHE A 34 -10.93 20.44 2.63
N VAL A 35 -10.41 19.28 2.24
CA VAL A 35 -9.08 19.15 1.65
C VAL A 35 -9.18 18.68 0.20
N PRO A 36 -8.30 19.17 -0.70
CA PRO A 36 -8.23 18.69 -2.07
C PRO A 36 -7.56 17.31 -2.10
N ASP A 37 -8.25 16.28 -2.59
CA ASP A 37 -7.67 14.92 -2.64
C ASP A 37 -8.09 14.08 -3.85
N PRO A 38 -9.38 13.74 -4.10
CA PRO A 38 -9.75 12.90 -5.25
C PRO A 38 -9.50 13.61 -6.59
N LEU A 39 -8.98 12.88 -7.56
CA LEU A 39 -8.70 13.35 -8.92
C LEU A 39 -9.79 12.86 -9.88
N LEU A 40 -10.85 13.64 -9.99
CA LEU A 40 -12.01 13.34 -10.81
C LEU A 40 -11.66 13.46 -12.30
N ASP A 41 -12.06 12.47 -13.10
CA ASP A 41 -11.78 12.41 -14.54
C ASP A 41 -12.71 13.33 -15.35
N THR A 42 -12.62 14.63 -15.04
CA THR A 42 -13.29 15.73 -15.73
C THR A 42 -12.34 16.92 -15.84
N ASP A 43 -12.42 17.65 -16.95
CA ASP A 43 -11.67 18.87 -17.22
C ASP A 43 -12.55 20.14 -17.13
N THR A 44 -13.81 19.97 -16.72
CA THR A 44 -14.83 21.01 -16.69
C THR A 44 -15.51 21.03 -15.33
N LEU A 45 -15.72 22.23 -14.77
CA LEU A 45 -16.49 22.45 -13.55
C LEU A 45 -17.26 23.77 -13.61
N LEU A 46 -18.33 23.86 -12.82
CA LEU A 46 -18.95 25.14 -12.49
C LEU A 46 -18.09 25.81 -11.41
N LEU A 47 -17.54 26.99 -11.69
CA LEU A 47 -16.75 27.78 -10.73
C LEU A 47 -17.68 28.77 -10.00
N PRO A 48 -18.02 28.55 -8.72
CA PRO A 48 -18.85 29.48 -7.98
C PRO A 48 -18.08 30.78 -7.68
N MET A 49 -18.83 31.87 -7.53
CA MET A 49 -18.25 33.17 -7.22
C MET A 49 -17.52 33.14 -5.87
N GLY A 50 -16.24 33.54 -5.85
CA GLY A 50 -15.44 33.65 -4.63
C GLY A 50 -14.75 32.35 -4.21
N GLU A 51 -14.86 31.28 -5.00
CA GLU A 51 -14.20 30.00 -4.72
C GLU A 51 -12.91 29.81 -5.53
N THR A 52 -12.01 28.99 -5.01
CA THR A 52 -10.80 28.53 -5.72
C THR A 52 -10.94 27.04 -5.99
N HIS A 53 -10.72 26.64 -7.23
CA HIS A 53 -10.68 25.24 -7.65
C HIS A 53 -9.37 24.94 -8.36
N VAL A 54 -8.98 23.66 -8.38
CA VAL A 54 -7.69 23.22 -8.89
C VAL A 54 -7.90 22.09 -9.89
N PHE A 55 -7.08 22.10 -10.95
CA PHE A 55 -6.93 20.97 -11.86
C PHE A 55 -5.53 20.37 -11.70
N TRP A 56 -5.47 19.05 -11.59
CA TRP A 56 -4.23 18.28 -11.63
C TRP A 56 -3.87 17.97 -13.08
N ILE A 57 -2.63 18.22 -13.47
CA ILE A 57 -2.16 18.06 -14.85
C ILE A 57 -0.99 17.09 -14.86
N THR A 58 -1.22 15.89 -15.39
CA THR A 58 -0.18 14.88 -15.58
C THR A 58 0.43 15.01 -16.97
N VAL A 59 1.74 15.19 -17.03
CA VAL A 59 2.51 15.26 -18.28
C VAL A 59 3.45 14.07 -18.36
N GLN A 60 3.17 13.16 -19.28
CA GLN A 60 4.02 12.00 -19.56
C GLN A 60 4.70 12.18 -20.92
N PRO A 61 6.03 12.04 -21.01
CA PRO A 61 6.71 12.04 -22.30
C PRO A 61 6.29 10.82 -23.11
N GLY A 62 6.02 11.01 -24.41
CA GLY A 62 5.80 9.90 -25.32
C GLY A 62 7.09 9.09 -25.53
N PRO A 63 7.00 7.84 -26.04
CA PRO A 63 8.16 6.95 -26.19
C PRO A 63 9.27 7.50 -27.10
N ASN A 64 8.93 8.43 -28.00
CA ASN A 64 9.85 9.05 -28.96
C ASN A 64 10.12 10.54 -28.63
N ALA A 65 9.78 11.00 -27.43
CA ALA A 65 9.97 12.41 -27.05
C ALA A 65 11.47 12.74 -26.98
N ALA A 66 11.91 13.73 -27.75
CA ALA A 66 13.31 14.15 -27.76
C ALA A 66 13.64 14.94 -26.49
N PRO A 67 14.83 14.73 -25.87
CA PRO A 67 15.31 15.56 -24.78
C PRO A 67 15.38 17.04 -25.17
N GLY A 68 15.14 17.94 -24.22
CA GLY A 68 15.16 19.39 -24.43
C GLY A 68 14.02 20.13 -23.76
N GLU A 69 13.86 21.39 -24.13
CA GLU A 69 12.78 22.26 -23.64
C GLU A 69 11.52 22.05 -24.47
N HIS A 70 10.41 21.79 -23.79
CA HIS A 70 9.08 21.63 -24.37
C HIS A 70 8.14 22.68 -23.78
N MET A 71 7.23 23.19 -24.61
CA MET A 71 6.18 24.11 -24.17
C MET A 71 4.87 23.36 -24.05
N VAL A 72 4.25 23.42 -22.87
CA VAL A 72 2.89 22.92 -22.64
C VAL A 72 1.98 24.13 -22.48
N HIS A 73 1.01 24.26 -23.37
CA HIS A 73 0.00 25.31 -23.28
C HIS A 73 -1.25 24.78 -22.56
N ILE A 74 -1.71 25.52 -21.56
CA ILE A 74 -2.95 25.22 -20.83
C ILE A 74 -3.91 26.35 -21.14
N ASP A 75 -5.02 26.01 -21.77
CA ASP A 75 -6.09 26.94 -22.10
C ASP A 75 -7.23 26.76 -21.09
N VAL A 76 -7.49 27.79 -20.29
CA VAL A 76 -8.67 27.89 -19.43
C VAL A 76 -9.73 28.65 -20.22
N VAL A 77 -10.89 28.03 -20.44
CA VAL A 77 -11.97 28.57 -21.29
C VAL A 77 -13.21 28.85 -20.45
N PRO A 78 -13.41 30.08 -19.96
CA PRO A 78 -14.64 30.46 -19.27
C PRO A 78 -15.84 30.46 -20.23
N ALA A 79 -17.03 30.20 -19.71
CA ALA A 79 -18.26 30.18 -20.54
C ALA A 79 -18.66 31.57 -21.07
N ARG A 80 -18.25 32.66 -20.40
CA ARG A 80 -18.71 34.02 -20.69
C ARG A 80 -17.58 35.05 -20.84
N ASP A 81 -16.33 34.64 -20.66
CA ASP A 81 -15.16 35.51 -20.71
C ASP A 81 -14.13 35.00 -21.72
N GLU A 82 -13.08 35.79 -21.94
CA GLU A 82 -12.01 35.41 -22.84
C GLU A 82 -11.20 34.22 -22.29
N ARG A 83 -10.76 33.35 -23.22
CA ARG A 83 -9.83 32.27 -22.91
C ARG A 83 -8.54 32.84 -22.33
N VAL A 84 -8.12 32.29 -21.19
CA VAL A 84 -6.81 32.57 -20.58
C VAL A 84 -5.85 31.43 -20.93
N ARG A 85 -4.67 31.79 -21.45
CA ARG A 85 -3.62 30.82 -21.79
C ARG A 85 -2.46 30.92 -20.83
N HIS A 86 -2.10 29.81 -20.22
CA HIS A 86 -0.85 29.64 -19.49
C HIS A 86 0.14 28.83 -20.32
N THR A 87 1.43 29.17 -20.21
CA THR A 87 2.51 28.43 -20.87
C THR A 87 3.47 27.91 -19.82
N LEU A 88 3.61 26.58 -19.76
CA LEU A 88 4.55 25.88 -18.90
C LEU A 88 5.76 25.44 -19.72
N ARG A 89 6.95 25.68 -19.17
CA ARG A 89 8.21 25.18 -19.72
C ARG A 89 8.56 23.87 -19.03
N VAL A 90 8.68 22.80 -19.79
CA VAL A 90 9.03 21.46 -19.29
C VAL A 90 10.35 21.04 -19.92
N ARG A 91 11.36 20.76 -19.10
CA ARG A 91 12.64 20.22 -19.56
C ARG A 91 12.63 18.70 -19.46
N LEU A 92 12.73 18.03 -20.61
CA LEU A 92 12.94 16.59 -20.69
C LEU A 92 14.46 16.31 -20.72
N TYR A 93 14.97 15.64 -19.69
CA TYR A 93 16.38 15.26 -19.62
C TYR A 93 16.65 13.98 -20.41
N PRO A 94 17.87 13.78 -20.96
CA PRO A 94 18.25 12.58 -21.71
C PRO A 94 18.54 11.39 -20.78
N VAL A 95 17.63 11.09 -19.86
CA VAL A 95 17.75 10.02 -18.87
C VAL A 95 16.52 9.14 -18.92
N GLU A 96 16.72 7.85 -19.18
CA GLU A 96 15.68 6.83 -19.13
C GLU A 96 15.76 6.09 -17.80
N LEU A 97 14.73 6.26 -16.96
CA LEU A 97 14.67 5.62 -15.65
C LEU A 97 14.58 4.11 -15.80
N GLN A 98 15.55 3.38 -15.26
CA GLN A 98 15.50 1.91 -15.23
C GLN A 98 14.42 1.42 -14.23
N PRO A 99 13.91 0.20 -14.39
CA PRO A 99 13.05 -0.42 -13.39
C PRO A 99 13.73 -0.45 -12.02
N ARG A 100 12.94 -0.28 -10.96
CA ARG A 100 13.44 -0.37 -9.58
C ARG A 100 13.93 -1.80 -9.32
N ARG A 101 15.04 -1.92 -8.59
CA ARG A 101 15.60 -3.20 -8.15
C ARG A 101 15.82 -3.24 -6.64
N ASP A 102 15.79 -4.44 -6.06
CA ASP A 102 16.10 -4.72 -4.66
C ASP A 102 15.26 -3.96 -3.60
N PHE A 103 14.11 -3.42 -4.00
CA PHE A 103 13.16 -2.73 -3.13
C PHE A 103 11.73 -2.94 -3.63
N SER A 104 10.97 -3.76 -2.91
CA SER A 104 9.58 -4.08 -3.26
C SER A 104 8.60 -3.14 -2.57
N ILE A 105 7.42 -2.95 -3.14
CA ILE A 105 6.38 -2.09 -2.56
C ILE A 105 5.07 -2.83 -2.57
N THR A 106 4.39 -2.82 -1.43
CA THR A 106 3.03 -3.35 -1.28
C THR A 106 2.15 -2.35 -0.53
N HIS A 107 0.94 -2.17 -1.04
CA HIS A 107 -0.18 -1.57 -0.34
C HIS A 107 -1.29 -2.62 -0.36
N TRP A 108 -1.79 -3.01 0.82
CA TRP A 108 -2.74 -4.11 0.85
C TRP A 108 -4.04 -3.77 0.13
N PHE A 109 -4.47 -4.73 -0.67
CA PHE A 109 -5.60 -4.61 -1.58
C PHE A 109 -6.82 -5.36 -1.04
N TYR A 110 -7.87 -4.62 -0.72
CA TYR A 110 -9.11 -5.10 -0.12
C TYR A 110 -10.07 -5.54 -1.21
N ASN A 111 -9.96 -6.82 -1.57
CA ASN A 111 -10.82 -7.46 -2.54
C ASN A 111 -12.29 -7.49 -2.10
N ASP A 112 -12.53 -7.62 -0.80
CA ASP A 112 -13.85 -7.51 -0.21
C ASP A 112 -14.49 -6.13 -0.45
N ALA A 113 -13.70 -5.05 -0.37
CA ALA A 113 -14.19 -3.70 -0.63
C ALA A 113 -14.70 -3.55 -2.06
N LEU A 114 -14.02 -4.15 -3.05
CA LEU A 114 -14.51 -4.20 -4.42
C LEU A 114 -15.79 -5.03 -4.53
N ILE A 115 -15.82 -6.20 -3.88
CA ILE A 115 -16.97 -7.10 -3.94
C ILE A 115 -18.23 -6.40 -3.43
N ASP A 116 -18.15 -5.72 -2.28
CA ASP A 116 -19.28 -5.03 -1.68
C ASP A 116 -19.65 -3.74 -2.42
N TRP A 117 -18.66 -2.91 -2.79
CA TRP A 117 -18.93 -1.64 -3.46
C TRP A 117 -19.62 -1.84 -4.82
N TYR A 118 -19.09 -2.77 -5.62
CA TYR A 118 -19.62 -3.07 -6.94
C TYR A 118 -20.72 -4.14 -6.94
N ARG A 119 -21.11 -4.62 -5.76
CA ARG A 119 -22.20 -5.58 -5.54
C ARG A 119 -22.06 -6.84 -6.40
N THR A 120 -20.87 -7.40 -6.39
CA THR A 120 -20.55 -8.65 -7.08
C THR A 120 -20.88 -9.86 -6.21
N ASP A 121 -21.10 -10.99 -6.83
CA ASP A 121 -21.33 -12.26 -6.15
C ASP A 121 -20.02 -13.03 -5.97
N LEU A 122 -19.21 -12.55 -5.01
CA LEU A 122 -17.81 -12.95 -4.84
C LEU A 122 -17.01 -12.66 -6.14
N PHE A 123 -16.31 -13.66 -6.67
CA PHE A 123 -15.46 -13.54 -7.85
C PHE A 123 -16.24 -13.83 -9.14
N ASP A 124 -17.39 -13.17 -9.34
CA ASP A 124 -18.15 -13.27 -10.58
C ASP A 124 -17.47 -12.50 -11.75
N GLU A 125 -18.02 -12.60 -12.96
CA GLU A 125 -17.46 -11.92 -14.13
C GLU A 125 -17.41 -10.39 -14.00
N ARG A 126 -18.28 -9.79 -13.17
CA ARG A 126 -18.23 -8.36 -12.91
C ARG A 126 -17.02 -8.00 -12.06
N TYR A 127 -16.72 -8.78 -11.02
CA TYR A 127 -15.48 -8.61 -10.25
C TYR A 127 -14.25 -8.70 -11.17
N TRP A 128 -14.21 -9.71 -12.03
CA TRP A 128 -13.08 -9.91 -12.94
C TRP A 128 -12.93 -8.81 -14.00
N ALA A 129 -14.00 -8.11 -14.36
CA ALA A 129 -13.94 -6.95 -15.24
C ALA A 129 -13.34 -5.71 -14.54
N ILE A 130 -13.54 -5.57 -13.23
CA ILE A 130 -13.11 -4.40 -12.44
C ILE A 130 -11.67 -4.53 -11.95
N LEU A 131 -11.28 -5.73 -11.52
CA LEU A 131 -9.96 -6.01 -10.94
C LEU A 131 -8.78 -5.44 -11.76
N PRO A 132 -8.70 -5.63 -13.10
CA PRO A 132 -7.55 -5.17 -13.88
C PRO A 132 -7.33 -3.65 -13.82
N ALA A 133 -8.40 -2.85 -13.70
CA ALA A 133 -8.27 -1.40 -13.58
C ALA A 133 -7.57 -0.99 -12.27
N TYR A 134 -7.94 -1.64 -11.16
CA TYR A 134 -7.30 -1.40 -9.86
C TYR A 134 -5.85 -1.92 -9.81
N VAL A 135 -5.58 -3.09 -10.41
CA VAL A 135 -4.21 -3.63 -10.39
C VAL A 135 -3.26 -2.82 -11.27
N ARG A 136 -3.70 -2.38 -12.46
CA ARG A 136 -2.91 -1.45 -13.30
C ARG A 136 -2.63 -0.15 -12.57
N ASN A 137 -3.63 0.41 -11.89
CA ASN A 137 -3.45 1.62 -11.11
C ASN A 137 -2.36 1.47 -10.04
N MET A 138 -2.33 0.34 -9.32
CA MET A 138 -1.27 0.05 -8.36
C MET A 138 0.11 0.03 -9.03
N VAL A 139 0.24 -0.67 -10.16
CA VAL A 139 1.51 -0.78 -10.91
C VAL A 139 1.97 0.57 -11.48
N ASP A 140 1.05 1.37 -12.03
CA ASP A 140 1.33 2.70 -12.58
C ASP A 140 1.87 3.66 -11.49
N HIS A 141 1.50 3.44 -10.23
CA HIS A 141 1.99 4.18 -9.07
C HIS A 141 3.18 3.50 -8.36
N GLY A 142 3.83 2.55 -9.04
CA GLY A 142 5.11 1.99 -8.62
C GLY A 142 5.02 0.84 -7.62
N GLN A 143 3.83 0.29 -7.35
CA GLN A 143 3.68 -0.98 -6.66
C GLN A 143 4.13 -2.14 -7.55
N ASP A 144 4.92 -3.05 -7.00
CA ASP A 144 5.38 -4.25 -7.73
C ASP A 144 4.94 -5.54 -7.04
N THR A 145 4.37 -5.45 -5.84
CA THR A 145 3.94 -6.58 -5.04
C THR A 145 2.43 -6.49 -4.83
N LEU A 146 1.70 -7.57 -5.09
CA LEU A 146 0.25 -7.62 -4.90
C LEU A 146 -0.12 -8.61 -3.79
N TYR A 147 -0.98 -8.15 -2.89
CA TYR A 147 -1.59 -9.00 -1.87
C TYR A 147 -2.60 -9.96 -2.51
N VAL A 148 -2.39 -11.26 -2.28
CA VAL A 148 -3.20 -12.36 -2.79
C VAL A 148 -4.06 -12.90 -1.64
N PRO A 149 -5.38 -12.70 -1.68
CA PRO A 149 -6.27 -13.24 -0.66
C PRO A 149 -6.54 -14.73 -0.94
N LEU A 150 -5.50 -15.56 -0.79
CA LEU A 150 -5.62 -17.02 -0.88
C LEU A 150 -6.76 -17.50 0.03
N PHE A 151 -6.77 -16.97 1.25
CA PHE A 151 -7.90 -16.94 2.16
C PHE A 151 -8.41 -15.52 2.36
N THR A 152 -9.58 -15.40 2.99
CA THR A 152 -10.08 -14.12 3.45
C THR A 152 -9.05 -13.54 4.42
N PRO A 153 -8.44 -12.37 4.14
CA PRO A 153 -7.36 -11.85 4.96
C PRO A 153 -7.78 -11.74 6.45
N PRO A 154 -6.98 -12.27 7.40
CA PRO A 154 -7.35 -12.33 8.81
C PRO A 154 -6.97 -11.03 9.56
N LEU A 155 -7.20 -9.89 8.90
CA LEU A 155 -6.75 -8.56 9.31
C LEU A 155 -7.98 -7.66 9.51
N ASP A 156 -7.86 -6.65 10.35
CA ASP A 156 -8.84 -5.57 10.51
C ASP A 156 -10.25 -6.08 10.82
N GLY A 157 -10.35 -7.02 11.75
CA GLY A 157 -11.63 -7.57 12.23
C GLY A 157 -12.19 -8.72 11.39
N VAL A 158 -13.52 -8.91 11.44
CA VAL A 158 -14.19 -10.02 10.74
C VAL A 158 -14.70 -9.54 9.39
N LYS A 159 -13.90 -9.80 8.35
CA LYS A 159 -14.18 -9.36 6.98
C LYS A 159 -15.27 -10.20 6.30
N ARG A 160 -15.85 -9.64 5.25
CA ARG A 160 -16.62 -10.41 4.27
C ARG A 160 -15.70 -11.47 3.64
N PRO A 161 -16.17 -12.71 3.41
CA PRO A 161 -15.38 -13.71 2.70
C PRO A 161 -14.92 -13.23 1.33
N SER A 162 -13.61 -13.31 1.10
CA SER A 162 -12.92 -12.91 -0.12
C SER A 162 -11.75 -13.86 -0.41
N GLN A 163 -11.94 -15.16 -0.16
CA GLN A 163 -10.93 -16.20 -0.39
C GLN A 163 -10.94 -16.69 -1.84
N LEU A 164 -9.82 -16.55 -2.54
CA LEU A 164 -9.69 -17.07 -3.91
C LEU A 164 -9.66 -18.60 -3.92
N LEU A 165 -8.98 -19.23 -2.95
CA LEU A 165 -8.88 -20.68 -2.90
C LEU A 165 -10.23 -21.30 -2.57
N ARG A 166 -10.71 -22.17 -3.45
CA ARG A 166 -11.89 -22.99 -3.15
C ARG A 166 -11.44 -24.18 -2.30
N VAL A 167 -11.92 -24.21 -1.06
CA VAL A 167 -11.59 -25.28 -0.10
C VAL A 167 -12.80 -26.15 0.09
N THR A 168 -12.68 -27.45 -0.22
CA THR A 168 -13.79 -28.40 -0.05
C THR A 168 -13.42 -29.53 0.89
N ARG A 169 -14.28 -29.84 1.86
CA ARG A 169 -14.15 -31.06 2.68
C ARG A 169 -14.47 -32.29 1.84
N SER A 170 -13.46 -33.13 1.64
CA SER A 170 -13.60 -34.42 0.94
C SER A 170 -13.80 -35.60 1.90
N GLY A 171 -13.65 -35.37 3.21
CA GLY A 171 -13.92 -36.33 4.27
C GLY A 171 -13.64 -35.73 5.66
N PRO A 172 -13.75 -36.51 6.75
CA PRO A 172 -13.32 -36.08 8.07
C PRO A 172 -11.86 -35.65 8.01
N ASP A 173 -11.56 -34.40 8.40
CA ASP A 173 -10.21 -33.86 8.43
C ASP A 173 -9.44 -33.90 7.09
N HIS A 174 -10.14 -34.06 5.96
CA HIS A 174 -9.56 -34.10 4.62
C HIS A 174 -10.11 -32.98 3.74
N TYR A 175 -9.19 -32.26 3.09
CA TYR A 175 -9.50 -31.09 2.29
C TYR A 175 -8.99 -31.23 0.86
N THR A 176 -9.73 -30.63 -0.07
CA THR A 176 -9.35 -30.47 -1.47
C THR A 176 -9.25 -28.97 -1.79
N PHE A 177 -8.28 -28.62 -2.62
CA PHE A 177 -7.93 -27.24 -2.93
C PHE A 177 -8.05 -27.01 -4.43
N ASP A 178 -8.98 -26.16 -4.84
CA ASP A 178 -9.14 -25.73 -6.23
C ASP A 178 -8.61 -24.30 -6.40
N TRP A 179 -7.62 -24.18 -7.29
CA TRP A 179 -6.78 -23.02 -7.51
C TRP A 179 -7.22 -22.16 -8.70
N GLN A 180 -8.33 -22.50 -9.37
CA GLN A 180 -8.72 -21.84 -10.63
C GLN A 180 -8.76 -20.30 -10.52
N ASP A 181 -9.42 -19.76 -9.49
CA ASP A 181 -9.50 -18.31 -9.29
C ASP A 181 -8.19 -17.71 -8.78
N VAL A 182 -7.37 -18.48 -8.08
CA VAL A 182 -6.00 -18.07 -7.72
C VAL A 182 -5.18 -17.85 -8.99
N VAL A 183 -5.22 -18.79 -9.94
CA VAL A 183 -4.53 -18.66 -11.23
C VAL A 183 -5.06 -17.47 -12.03
N ARG A 184 -6.39 -17.28 -12.09
CA ARG A 184 -7.00 -16.15 -12.79
C ARG A 184 -6.57 -14.81 -12.21
N TYR A 185 -6.52 -14.68 -10.88
CA TYR A 185 -6.04 -13.49 -10.19
C TYR A 185 -4.56 -13.20 -10.49
N LEU A 186 -3.71 -14.22 -10.40
CA LEU A 186 -2.29 -14.09 -10.70
C LEU A 186 -2.04 -13.71 -12.16
N ALA A 187 -2.83 -14.24 -13.10
CA ALA A 187 -2.73 -13.90 -14.52
C ALA A 187 -3.06 -12.43 -14.77
N ALA A 188 -4.18 -11.94 -14.23
CA ALA A 188 -4.55 -10.52 -14.33
C ALA A 188 -3.49 -9.60 -13.72
N ALA A 189 -2.92 -10.00 -12.58
CA ALA A 189 -1.85 -9.24 -11.93
C ALA A 189 -0.56 -9.20 -12.75
N ARG A 190 -0.12 -10.35 -13.31
CA ARG A 190 1.05 -10.43 -14.18
C ARG A 190 0.88 -9.60 -15.44
N GLU A 191 -0.29 -9.65 -16.07
CA GLU A 191 -0.61 -8.85 -17.26
C GLU A 191 -0.54 -7.34 -16.96
N ALA A 192 -0.96 -6.92 -15.77
CA ALA A 192 -0.85 -5.55 -15.32
C ALA A 192 0.58 -5.12 -14.94
N GLY A 193 1.54 -6.05 -14.83
CA GLY A 193 2.95 -5.76 -14.53
C GLY A 193 3.40 -6.04 -13.11
N VAL A 194 2.57 -6.70 -12.28
CA VAL A 194 2.95 -7.13 -10.92
C VAL A 194 4.13 -8.10 -10.98
N GLN A 195 5.09 -7.90 -10.08
CA GLN A 195 6.33 -8.67 -10.05
C GLN A 195 6.43 -9.66 -8.89
N HIS A 196 5.80 -9.39 -7.75
CA HIS A 196 5.86 -10.25 -6.57
C HIS A 196 4.45 -10.46 -6.00
N PHE A 197 4.27 -11.53 -5.23
CA PHE A 197 2.99 -11.90 -4.64
C PHE A 197 3.11 -12.08 -3.15
N GLU A 198 2.31 -11.33 -2.42
CA GLU A 198 2.24 -11.38 -0.97
C GLU A 198 1.04 -12.22 -0.57
N TRP A 199 1.27 -13.34 0.11
CA TRP A 199 0.22 -14.30 0.45
C TRP A 199 -0.35 -13.99 1.83
N CYS A 200 -1.68 -14.02 1.95
CA CYS A 200 -2.34 -13.66 3.21
C CYS A 200 -1.82 -14.46 4.42
N HIS A 201 -1.83 -13.80 5.58
CA HIS A 201 -1.33 -14.33 6.85
C HIS A 201 -1.95 -15.67 7.23
N PHE A 202 -1.12 -16.57 7.78
CA PHE A 202 -1.57 -17.89 8.25
C PHE A 202 -2.12 -17.88 9.67
N PHE A 203 -2.00 -16.78 10.41
CA PHE A 203 -2.52 -16.66 11.77
C PHE A 203 -3.22 -15.30 11.95
N THR A 204 -4.10 -15.21 12.95
CA THR A 204 -4.86 -13.99 13.22
C THR A 204 -3.97 -12.85 13.68
N GLN A 205 -4.27 -11.64 13.19
CA GLN A 205 -3.62 -10.37 13.55
C GLN A 205 -3.41 -10.20 15.07
N TRP A 206 -2.34 -9.48 15.41
CA TRP A 206 -1.83 -9.18 16.75
C TRP A 206 -1.39 -10.42 17.53
N GLY A 207 -2.28 -11.01 18.34
CA GLY A 207 -1.89 -11.92 19.39
C GLY A 207 -1.53 -13.32 18.92
N VAL A 208 -1.76 -13.67 17.64
CA VAL A 208 -1.54 -15.02 17.11
C VAL A 208 -2.29 -16.08 17.94
N GLU A 209 -3.48 -15.74 18.43
CA GLU A 209 -4.19 -16.59 19.40
C GLU A 209 -5.03 -17.68 18.73
N ARG A 210 -5.59 -17.39 17.55
CA ARG A 210 -6.58 -18.23 16.88
C ARG A 210 -6.11 -18.66 15.50
N ALA A 211 -6.66 -19.78 15.05
CA ALA A 211 -6.64 -20.15 13.65
C ALA A 211 -7.43 -19.12 12.85
N ILE A 212 -7.00 -18.82 11.63
CA ILE A 212 -7.73 -17.89 10.77
C ILE A 212 -9.09 -18.48 10.39
N ARG A 213 -10.02 -17.61 10.02
CA ARG A 213 -11.30 -18.05 9.46
C ARG A 213 -11.08 -18.53 8.03
N ILE A 214 -11.33 -19.82 7.80
CA ILE A 214 -11.38 -20.41 6.46
C ILE A 214 -12.78 -20.95 6.25
N TYR A 215 -13.35 -20.64 5.10
CA TYR A 215 -14.70 -21.00 4.75
C TYR A 215 -14.72 -22.18 3.76
N GLU A 216 -15.78 -22.98 3.82
CA GLU A 216 -16.09 -23.97 2.80
C GLU A 216 -16.37 -23.28 1.45
N GLY A 217 -15.91 -23.89 0.37
CA GLY A 217 -15.92 -23.30 -0.96
C GLY A 217 -15.10 -22.02 -1.00
N GLN A 218 -15.74 -20.91 -1.33
CA GLN A 218 -15.15 -19.56 -1.29
C GLN A 218 -15.88 -18.65 -0.27
N GLY A 219 -16.62 -19.23 0.66
CA GLY A 219 -17.30 -18.51 1.72
C GLY A 219 -18.64 -17.85 1.36
N ARG A 220 -19.28 -18.28 0.27
CA ARG A 220 -20.63 -17.79 -0.12
C ARG A 220 -21.66 -17.90 1.01
N ASP A 221 -21.71 -19.05 1.67
CA ASP A 221 -22.67 -19.34 2.75
C ASP A 221 -22.09 -19.05 4.14
N GLU A 222 -20.90 -18.45 4.20
CA GLU A 222 -20.13 -18.20 5.44
C GLU A 222 -19.93 -19.43 6.35
N ALA A 223 -20.02 -20.64 5.78
CA ALA A 223 -19.79 -21.88 6.50
C ALA A 223 -18.31 -22.06 6.83
N LEU A 224 -17.94 -21.94 8.10
CA LEU A 224 -16.56 -22.09 8.56
C LEU A 224 -16.11 -23.56 8.62
N LEU A 225 -14.82 -23.79 8.37
CA LEU A 225 -14.20 -25.10 8.56
C LEU A 225 -14.01 -25.48 10.04
N TRP A 226 -14.08 -24.52 10.95
CA TRP A 226 -13.99 -24.73 12.39
C TRP A 226 -14.58 -23.54 13.16
N PRO A 227 -14.88 -23.70 14.46
CA PRO A 227 -15.29 -22.57 15.30
C PRO A 227 -14.22 -21.46 15.33
N PRO A 228 -14.59 -20.16 15.30
CA PRO A 228 -13.65 -19.04 15.36
C PRO A 228 -12.66 -19.05 16.55
N GLU A 229 -13.01 -19.75 17.62
CA GLU A 229 -12.28 -19.88 18.87
C GLU A 229 -11.18 -20.96 18.78
N THR A 230 -11.10 -21.68 17.66
CA THR A 230 -10.06 -22.68 17.41
C THR A 230 -8.68 -22.03 17.56
N GLY A 231 -7.83 -22.60 18.42
CA GLY A 231 -6.51 -22.03 18.73
C GLY A 231 -5.55 -22.09 17.55
N ALA A 232 -4.64 -21.11 17.49
CA ALA A 232 -3.64 -20.95 16.43
C ALA A 232 -2.74 -22.19 16.22
N THR A 233 -2.51 -23.00 17.25
CA THR A 233 -1.69 -24.22 17.17
C THR A 233 -2.46 -25.49 17.52
N SER A 234 -3.80 -25.44 17.39
CA SER A 234 -4.65 -26.61 17.62
C SER A 234 -4.40 -27.73 16.61
N GLU A 235 -4.69 -28.98 17.00
CA GLU A 235 -4.58 -30.14 16.09
C GLU A 235 -5.46 -29.98 14.84
N THR A 236 -6.65 -29.41 14.97
CA THR A 236 -7.55 -29.13 13.83
C THR A 236 -6.87 -28.23 12.81
N TYR A 237 -6.27 -27.12 13.24
CA TYR A 237 -5.63 -26.18 12.33
C TYR A 237 -4.29 -26.71 11.81
N ARG A 238 -3.52 -27.38 12.66
CA ARG A 238 -2.30 -28.09 12.28
C ARG A 238 -2.56 -29.10 11.16
N ASN A 239 -3.60 -29.91 11.28
CA ASN A 239 -3.98 -30.89 10.26
C ASN A 239 -4.35 -30.22 8.92
N PHE A 240 -5.04 -29.08 8.97
CA PHE A 240 -5.33 -28.30 7.77
C PHE A 240 -4.05 -27.78 7.11
N LEU A 241 -3.16 -27.13 7.88
CA LEU A 241 -1.90 -26.60 7.38
C LEU A 241 -0.99 -27.70 6.81
N ALA A 242 -0.97 -28.88 7.44
CA ALA A 242 -0.18 -30.03 6.98
C ALA A 242 -0.62 -30.54 5.58
N GLN A 243 -1.86 -30.27 5.17
CA GLN A 243 -2.36 -30.57 3.82
C GLN A 243 -2.18 -29.39 2.87
N LEU A 244 -2.46 -28.17 3.33
CA LEU A 244 -2.38 -26.96 2.52
C LEU A 244 -0.94 -26.65 2.11
N LEU A 245 0.00 -26.61 3.05
CA LEU A 245 1.33 -26.06 2.81
C LEU A 245 2.12 -26.85 1.75
N PRO A 246 2.08 -28.21 1.72
CA PRO A 246 2.65 -28.97 0.61
C PRO A 246 1.94 -28.74 -0.72
N ALA A 247 0.61 -28.54 -0.71
CA ALA A 247 -0.16 -28.23 -1.92
C ALA A 247 0.20 -26.84 -2.47
N LEU A 248 0.32 -25.84 -1.60
CA LEU A 248 0.78 -24.50 -1.92
C LEU A 248 2.20 -24.51 -2.46
N HIS A 249 3.12 -25.25 -1.83
CA HIS A 249 4.50 -25.37 -2.32
C HIS A 249 4.53 -25.87 -3.77
N ARG A 250 3.82 -26.97 -4.05
CA ARG A 250 3.70 -27.54 -5.41
C ARG A 250 3.08 -26.55 -6.39
N PHE A 251 2.01 -25.87 -5.98
CA PHE A 251 1.37 -24.84 -6.80
C PHE A 251 2.37 -23.74 -7.19
N LEU A 252 3.13 -23.24 -6.23
CA LEU A 252 4.14 -22.21 -6.45
C LEU A 252 5.30 -22.69 -7.32
N GLU A 253 5.71 -23.96 -7.21
CA GLU A 253 6.72 -24.55 -8.11
C GLU A 253 6.23 -24.60 -9.55
N VAL A 254 5.01 -25.09 -9.77
CA VAL A 254 4.39 -25.19 -11.11
C VAL A 254 4.21 -23.81 -11.74
N GLU A 255 3.79 -22.82 -10.95
CA GLU A 255 3.61 -21.44 -11.39
C GLU A 255 4.92 -20.62 -11.47
N GLY A 256 6.06 -21.18 -11.04
CA GLY A 256 7.34 -20.48 -11.01
C GLY A 256 7.37 -19.28 -10.06
N LEU A 257 6.66 -19.36 -8.94
CA LEU A 257 6.41 -18.24 -8.01
C LEU A 257 7.21 -18.28 -6.71
N LEU A 258 7.91 -19.37 -6.40
CA LEU A 258 8.61 -19.49 -5.11
C LEU A 258 9.58 -18.34 -4.82
N GLY A 259 10.39 -17.95 -5.81
CA GLY A 259 11.35 -16.84 -5.66
C GLY A 259 10.71 -15.45 -5.70
N ARG A 260 9.39 -15.36 -5.90
CA ARG A 260 8.63 -14.12 -6.07
C ARG A 260 7.47 -14.01 -5.08
N SER A 261 7.50 -14.81 -4.02
CA SER A 261 6.44 -14.91 -3.03
C SER A 261 6.89 -14.45 -1.65
N TYR A 262 6.03 -13.69 -0.98
CA TYR A 262 6.18 -13.26 0.40
C TYR A 262 5.09 -13.90 1.26
N PHE A 263 5.47 -14.43 2.42
CA PHE A 263 4.57 -15.13 3.33
C PHE A 263 4.65 -14.50 4.71
N HIS A 264 3.59 -14.70 5.49
CA HIS A 264 3.42 -14.02 6.76
C HIS A 264 2.97 -15.00 7.84
N VAL A 265 3.45 -14.79 9.05
CA VAL A 265 2.89 -15.45 10.23
C VAL A 265 1.65 -14.69 10.67
N SER A 266 1.81 -13.45 11.11
CA SER A 266 0.78 -12.60 11.70
C SER A 266 1.22 -11.14 11.69
N ASP A 267 0.26 -10.25 11.47
CA ASP A 267 0.49 -8.80 11.48
C ASP A 267 0.52 -8.23 12.92
N GLU A 268 1.51 -7.37 13.20
CA GLU A 268 1.71 -6.59 14.44
C GLU A 268 1.61 -7.32 15.82
N PRO A 269 2.19 -8.51 16.02
CA PRO A 269 2.40 -9.04 17.37
C PRO A 269 3.39 -8.14 18.14
N HIS A 270 3.14 -7.95 19.42
CA HIS A 270 3.88 -7.02 20.29
C HIS A 270 3.80 -7.45 21.76
N GLY A 271 4.84 -7.14 22.52
CA GLY A 271 4.97 -7.53 23.91
C GLY A 271 5.25 -9.03 24.12
N ALA A 272 5.57 -9.37 25.37
CA ALA A 272 6.07 -10.70 25.72
C ALA A 272 5.08 -11.84 25.44
N ALA A 273 3.78 -11.60 25.62
CA ALA A 273 2.75 -12.62 25.38
C ALA A 273 2.63 -12.96 23.88
N HIS A 274 2.56 -11.94 23.01
CA HIS A 274 2.46 -12.17 21.57
C HIS A 274 3.76 -12.76 21.02
N LEU A 275 4.92 -12.39 21.56
CA LEU A 275 6.21 -12.98 21.18
C LEU A 275 6.23 -14.50 21.37
N GLU A 276 5.70 -15.01 22.50
CA GLU A 276 5.62 -16.45 22.73
C GLU A 276 4.60 -17.15 21.80
N ASN A 277 3.46 -16.52 21.56
CA ASN A 277 2.47 -17.06 20.61
C ASN A 277 3.04 -17.13 19.20
N TYR A 278 3.70 -16.05 18.76
CA TYR A 278 4.37 -15.95 17.47
C TYR A 278 5.48 -17.01 17.33
N ARG A 279 6.30 -17.23 18.36
CA ARG A 279 7.33 -18.28 18.36
C ARG A 279 6.74 -19.68 18.14
N ARG A 280 5.60 -19.98 18.77
CA ARG A 280 4.91 -21.26 18.60
C ARG A 280 4.33 -21.42 17.19
N ALA A 281 3.70 -20.37 16.67
CA ALA A 281 3.18 -20.35 15.29
C ALA A 281 4.30 -20.46 14.25
N ARG A 282 5.41 -19.73 14.44
CA ARG A 282 6.59 -19.83 13.57
C ARG A 282 7.19 -21.24 13.61
N SER A 283 7.31 -21.86 14.79
CA SER A 283 7.79 -23.23 14.92
C SER A 283 6.92 -24.22 14.14
N LEU A 284 5.59 -24.07 14.21
CA LEU A 284 4.66 -24.88 13.45
C LEU A 284 4.84 -24.72 11.93
N LEU A 285 4.97 -23.48 11.43
CA LEU A 285 5.25 -23.25 10.00
C LEU A 285 6.61 -23.79 9.58
N ALA A 286 7.65 -23.63 10.41
CA ALA A 286 8.98 -24.15 10.10
C ALA A 286 9.00 -25.68 10.01
N GLU A 287 8.19 -26.36 10.84
CA GLU A 287 8.00 -27.81 10.76
C GLU A 287 7.30 -28.23 9.46
N LEU A 288 6.16 -27.59 9.14
CA LEU A 288 5.30 -28.01 8.02
C LEU A 288 5.75 -27.46 6.65
N ALA A 289 6.48 -26.35 6.64
CA ALA A 289 6.92 -25.63 5.45
C ALA A 289 8.34 -25.04 5.66
N PRO A 290 9.38 -25.88 5.80
CA PRO A 290 10.76 -25.40 6.01
C PRO A 290 11.32 -24.57 4.83
N TRP A 291 10.68 -24.64 3.67
CA TRP A 291 10.98 -23.82 2.48
C TRP A 291 10.47 -22.37 2.61
N MET A 292 9.55 -22.10 3.53
CA MET A 292 8.84 -20.83 3.64
C MET A 292 9.63 -19.81 4.47
N ARG A 293 10.00 -18.72 3.79
CA ARG A 293 10.49 -17.49 4.45
C ARG A 293 9.32 -16.59 4.79
N VAL A 294 9.34 -16.02 5.98
CA VAL A 294 8.27 -15.15 6.48
C VAL A 294 8.75 -13.73 6.74
N MET A 295 7.81 -12.80 6.60
CA MET A 295 7.99 -11.39 6.86
C MET A 295 6.72 -10.85 7.51
N ASP A 296 6.83 -9.93 8.45
CA ASP A 296 5.67 -9.45 9.22
C ASP A 296 5.94 -8.03 9.75
N ALA A 297 4.87 -7.24 9.93
CA ALA A 297 4.93 -5.93 10.58
C ALA A 297 5.35 -6.09 12.05
N LEU A 298 6.61 -5.79 12.36
CA LEU A 298 7.26 -6.11 13.63
C LEU A 298 8.17 -4.95 14.04
N SER A 299 7.65 -4.07 14.90
CA SER A 299 8.38 -2.89 15.36
C SER A 299 9.29 -3.13 16.56
N GLU A 300 9.13 -4.27 17.26
CA GLU A 300 10.00 -4.69 18.36
C GLU A 300 11.19 -5.51 17.83
N ILE A 301 12.40 -4.99 17.99
CA ILE A 301 13.63 -5.58 17.43
C ILE A 301 13.92 -7.01 17.91
N ALA A 302 13.42 -7.37 19.10
CA ALA A 302 13.57 -8.69 19.68
C ALA A 302 13.06 -9.83 18.78
N PHE A 303 12.02 -9.59 17.97
CA PHE A 303 11.53 -10.59 17.00
C PHE A 303 12.58 -10.90 15.92
N GLY A 304 13.27 -9.87 15.44
CA GLY A 304 14.34 -9.99 14.46
C GLY A 304 15.63 -10.57 15.05
N GLU A 305 16.06 -10.09 16.22
CA GLU A 305 17.28 -10.57 16.90
C GLU A 305 17.22 -12.06 17.27
N GLN A 306 16.02 -12.55 17.59
CA GLN A 306 15.79 -13.96 17.91
C GLN A 306 15.57 -14.84 16.66
N GLY A 307 15.62 -14.26 15.45
CA GLY A 307 15.42 -14.99 14.19
C GLY A 307 14.01 -15.59 14.04
N LEU A 308 12.99 -14.98 14.66
CA LEU A 308 11.62 -15.48 14.55
C LEU A 308 10.97 -15.11 13.20
N THR A 309 11.51 -14.10 12.52
CA THR A 309 11.10 -13.68 11.18
C THR A 309 12.33 -13.56 10.29
N ASP A 310 12.20 -13.84 8.99
CA ASP A 310 13.31 -13.74 8.03
C ASP A 310 13.49 -12.30 7.50
N MET A 311 12.42 -11.50 7.57
CA MET A 311 12.40 -10.12 7.09
C MET A 311 11.40 -9.29 7.92
N PRO A 312 11.80 -8.75 9.08
CA PRO A 312 10.94 -7.84 9.83
C PRO A 312 10.58 -6.59 9.02
N ILE A 313 9.38 -6.08 9.24
CA ILE A 313 8.87 -4.84 8.64
C ILE A 313 8.59 -3.86 9.80
N PRO A 314 9.60 -3.21 10.39
CA PRO A 314 9.41 -2.25 11.48
C PRO A 314 8.80 -0.93 11.01
N SER A 315 8.11 -0.25 11.94
CA SER A 315 7.65 1.11 11.72
C SER A 315 8.85 2.02 11.41
N ILE A 316 8.70 3.01 10.55
CA ILE A 316 9.75 3.99 10.23
C ILE A 316 10.33 4.71 11.47
N SER A 317 9.62 4.71 12.60
CA SER A 317 10.12 5.22 13.88
C SER A 317 11.22 4.35 14.50
N THR A 318 11.22 3.03 14.25
CA THR A 318 12.20 2.07 14.78
C THR A 318 13.01 1.39 13.68
N ALA A 319 12.66 1.56 12.40
CA ALA A 319 13.29 0.85 11.28
C ALA A 319 14.81 1.07 11.17
N LEU A 320 15.31 2.24 11.56
CA LEU A 320 16.75 2.50 11.57
C LEU A 320 17.51 1.72 12.65
N ASP A 321 16.84 1.24 13.70
CA ASP A 321 17.48 0.41 14.72
C ASP A 321 17.76 -1.00 14.19
N PHE A 322 16.88 -1.53 13.33
CA PHE A 322 17.12 -2.78 12.60
C PHE A 322 18.29 -2.64 11.62
N VAL A 323 18.38 -1.51 10.91
CA VAL A 323 19.53 -1.21 10.03
C VAL A 323 20.83 -1.15 10.83
N LYS A 324 20.85 -0.47 11.98
CA LYS A 324 22.02 -0.42 12.87
C LYS A 324 22.43 -1.79 13.39
N ALA A 325 21.47 -2.67 13.68
CA ALA A 325 21.70 -4.04 14.11
C ALA A 325 22.13 -4.98 12.96
N GLY A 326 22.16 -4.51 11.71
CA GLY A 326 22.51 -5.32 10.55
C GLY A 326 21.43 -6.34 10.15
N LEU A 327 20.19 -6.15 10.62
CA LEU A 327 19.07 -7.02 10.28
C LEU A 327 18.47 -6.59 8.92
N PRO A 328 18.33 -7.50 7.94
CA PRO A 328 17.62 -7.19 6.71
C PRO A 328 16.16 -6.89 7.06
N CYS A 329 15.63 -5.76 6.58
CA CYS A 329 14.27 -5.34 6.90
C CYS A 329 13.61 -4.60 5.75
N TRP A 330 12.29 -4.60 5.76
CA TRP A 330 11.47 -3.60 5.07
C TRP A 330 11.17 -2.46 6.06
N CYS A 331 10.32 -1.52 5.68
CA CYS A 331 9.74 -0.59 6.63
C CYS A 331 8.27 -0.32 6.32
N TYR A 332 7.52 0.17 7.30
CA TYR A 332 6.15 0.63 7.09
C TYR A 332 5.83 1.87 7.93
N TYR A 333 4.74 2.53 7.59
CA TYR A 333 3.98 3.35 8.52
C TYR A 333 2.49 3.04 8.29
N CYS A 334 1.64 3.56 9.17
CA CYS A 334 0.19 3.48 9.06
C CYS A 334 -0.40 4.81 9.55
N CYS A 335 -1.42 4.74 10.39
CA CYS A 335 -1.97 5.87 11.11
C CYS A 335 -0.91 6.63 11.92
N GLY A 336 0.24 6.02 12.23
CA GLY A 336 1.42 6.69 12.75
C GLY A 336 2.72 6.09 12.22
N PRO A 337 3.88 6.70 12.55
CA PRO A 337 4.03 7.97 13.28
C PRO A 337 3.57 9.19 12.46
N ARG A 338 3.34 10.35 13.13
CA ARG A 338 2.79 11.60 12.56
C ARG A 338 3.69 12.81 12.80
N GLY A 339 3.27 13.99 12.34
CA GLY A 339 3.90 15.27 12.62
C GLY A 339 5.23 15.41 11.90
N LEU A 340 6.35 15.27 12.60
CA LEU A 340 7.68 15.37 11.99
C LEU A 340 8.05 14.17 11.08
N TYR A 341 7.40 13.01 11.27
CA TYR A 341 7.71 11.79 10.52
C TYR A 341 7.09 11.74 9.12
N LEU A 342 7.79 11.16 8.15
CA LEU A 342 7.24 10.82 6.83
C LEU A 342 5.91 10.07 6.96
N ASN A 343 4.87 10.53 6.25
CA ASN A 343 3.58 9.87 6.12
C ASN A 343 2.90 10.42 4.84
N ARG A 344 1.65 10.04 4.55
CA ARG A 344 0.85 10.53 3.41
C ARG A 344 -0.64 10.70 3.76
N LEU A 345 -0.90 11.33 4.90
CA LEU A 345 -2.25 11.58 5.37
C LEU A 345 -2.86 12.79 4.64
N CYS A 346 -4.17 13.02 4.80
CA CYS A 346 -4.88 14.14 4.16
C CYS A 346 -4.33 15.53 4.50
N ASP A 347 -3.65 15.67 5.64
CA ASP A 347 -3.03 16.92 6.08
C ASP A 347 -1.52 16.99 5.83
N THR A 348 -0.91 15.89 5.37
CA THR A 348 0.52 15.84 5.08
C THR A 348 0.84 16.70 3.84
N PRO A 349 1.78 17.66 3.95
CA PRO A 349 2.19 18.48 2.81
C PRO A 349 2.71 17.63 1.64
N LEU A 350 2.29 17.95 0.41
CA LEU A 350 2.71 17.20 -0.79
C LEU A 350 4.25 17.15 -0.95
N ALA A 351 4.94 18.22 -0.57
CA ALA A 351 6.41 18.26 -0.60
C ALA A 351 7.05 17.21 0.32
N LYS A 352 6.38 16.86 1.43
CA LYS A 352 6.81 15.82 2.36
C LYS A 352 6.48 14.43 1.82
N ILE A 353 5.31 14.24 1.21
CA ILE A 353 4.95 13.00 0.50
C ILE A 353 5.95 12.75 -0.65
N ALA A 354 6.41 13.77 -1.36
CA ALA A 354 7.37 13.62 -2.44
C ALA A 354 8.76 13.10 -1.99
N MET A 355 9.02 13.01 -0.68
CA MET A 355 10.29 12.52 -0.12
C MET A 355 10.38 11.01 0.05
N HIS A 356 9.29 10.25 -0.13
CA HIS A 356 9.26 8.79 0.09
C HIS A 356 10.39 8.07 -0.66
N GLY A 357 10.49 8.23 -1.98
CA GLY A 357 11.52 7.55 -2.76
C GLY A 357 12.96 7.87 -2.35
N LEU A 358 13.26 9.12 -1.97
CA LEU A 358 14.60 9.51 -1.50
C LEU A 358 14.93 8.88 -0.14
N LEU A 359 13.98 8.90 0.80
CA LEU A 359 14.15 8.32 2.14
C LEU A 359 14.23 6.80 2.10
N PHE A 360 13.41 6.16 1.27
CA PHE A 360 13.48 4.71 1.04
C PHE A 360 14.80 4.28 0.40
N TYR A 361 15.42 5.13 -0.44
CA TYR A 361 16.71 4.84 -1.05
C TYR A 361 17.88 4.95 -0.08
N ARG A 362 17.85 5.95 0.80
CA ARG A 362 18.97 6.35 1.69
C ARG A 362 19.53 5.20 2.54
N TRP A 363 18.71 4.23 2.90
CA TRP A 363 19.08 3.09 3.74
C TRP A 363 18.81 1.75 3.04
N PRO A 364 19.41 0.63 3.51
CA PRO A 364 19.33 -0.66 2.85
C PRO A 364 18.04 -1.45 3.09
N PHE A 365 16.90 -0.76 3.15
CA PHE A 365 15.60 -1.40 3.20
C PHE A 365 15.36 -2.23 1.93
N ARG A 366 14.64 -3.35 2.08
CA ARG A 366 14.29 -4.28 1.00
C ARG A 366 12.87 -4.09 0.47
N GLY A 367 12.11 -3.21 1.10
CA GLY A 367 10.80 -2.80 0.61
C GLY A 367 10.04 -1.91 1.57
N PHE A 368 8.85 -1.51 1.14
CA PHE A 368 7.89 -0.72 1.89
C PHE A 368 6.51 -1.39 1.89
N LEU A 369 5.86 -1.37 3.04
CA LEU A 369 4.49 -1.83 3.22
C LEU A 369 3.61 -0.67 3.70
N HIS A 370 2.37 -0.66 3.21
CA HIS A 370 1.28 0.09 3.82
C HIS A 370 0.02 -0.77 3.88
N TRP A 371 -0.73 -0.68 4.97
CA TRP A 371 -1.92 -1.51 5.16
C TRP A 371 -3.11 -1.05 4.29
N GLY A 372 -3.16 0.21 3.86
CA GLY A 372 -4.30 0.76 3.13
C GLY A 372 -4.00 1.18 1.68
N TYR A 373 -4.63 0.51 0.71
CA TYR A 373 -4.85 1.04 -0.65
C TYR A 373 -6.32 1.45 -0.86
N ASN A 374 -7.26 0.55 -0.53
CA ASN A 374 -8.69 0.74 -0.74
C ASN A 374 -9.57 0.21 0.42
N TYR A 375 -9.16 0.40 1.69
CA TYR A 375 -10.00 0.05 2.84
C TYR A 375 -11.20 1.00 2.95
N TRP A 376 -12.39 0.57 2.51
CA TRP A 376 -13.61 1.41 2.49
C TRP A 376 -14.69 0.94 3.48
N TYR A 377 -14.26 0.51 4.66
CA TYR A 377 -15.17 0.06 5.71
C TYR A 377 -15.09 0.96 6.94
N ARG A 378 -16.12 0.92 7.79
CA ARG A 378 -15.97 1.34 9.18
C ARG A 378 -14.91 0.42 9.81
N PHE A 379 -14.04 0.99 10.64
CA PHE A 379 -12.89 0.26 11.14
C PHE A 379 -13.31 -1.01 11.90
N GLN A 380 -12.76 -2.15 11.46
CA GLN A 380 -13.01 -3.49 12.01
C GLN A 380 -14.43 -4.03 11.85
N THR A 381 -15.18 -3.54 10.85
CA THR A 381 -16.52 -4.04 10.52
C THR A 381 -16.66 -4.35 9.02
N ARG A 382 -17.85 -4.80 8.61
CA ARG A 382 -18.23 -5.02 7.20
C ARG A 382 -19.13 -3.91 6.66
N GLU A 383 -19.32 -2.82 7.41
CA GLU A 383 -20.16 -1.69 7.01
C GLU A 383 -19.34 -0.79 6.08
N LEU A 384 -19.72 -0.74 4.80
CA LEU A 384 -19.12 0.20 3.86
C LEU A 384 -19.34 1.65 4.33
N ILE A 385 -18.31 2.46 4.16
CA ILE A 385 -18.42 3.92 4.27
C ILE A 385 -18.64 4.53 2.89
N ASP A 386 -18.96 5.82 2.85
CA ASP A 386 -18.78 6.64 1.65
C ASP A 386 -17.36 7.24 1.68
N PRO A 387 -16.41 6.77 0.85
CA PRO A 387 -15.03 7.26 0.87
C PRO A 387 -14.90 8.74 0.51
N TYR A 388 -15.92 9.33 -0.15
CA TYR A 388 -15.93 10.76 -0.47
C TYR A 388 -16.37 11.63 0.72
N GLN A 389 -16.81 11.02 1.83
CA GLN A 389 -17.31 11.71 3.03
C GLN A 389 -16.62 11.28 4.32
N ILE A 390 -16.03 10.08 4.35
CA ILE A 390 -15.41 9.48 5.54
C ILE A 390 -14.03 8.95 5.15
N LEU A 391 -12.97 9.44 5.81
CA LEU A 391 -11.58 9.13 5.45
C LEU A 391 -10.78 8.56 6.62
N ASP A 392 -11.38 8.45 7.80
CA ASP A 392 -10.81 7.94 9.05
C ASP A 392 -11.44 6.60 9.46
N ALA A 393 -12.27 6.02 8.58
CA ALA A 393 -13.06 4.80 8.85
C ALA A 393 -13.94 4.88 10.12
N TYR A 394 -14.41 6.08 10.51
CA TYR A 394 -15.11 6.33 11.78
C TYR A 394 -14.32 5.87 13.02
N ALA A 395 -13.00 6.03 12.99
CA ALA A 395 -12.13 5.59 14.07
C ALA A 395 -11.05 6.62 14.40
N TRP A 396 -11.26 7.89 14.06
CA TRP A 396 -10.33 8.97 14.43
C TRP A 396 -10.06 9.03 15.93
N GLU A 397 -11.07 8.87 16.78
CA GLU A 397 -10.93 8.85 18.23
C GLU A 397 -10.14 7.64 18.75
N ARG A 398 -10.03 6.59 17.94
CA ARG A 398 -9.21 5.39 18.21
C ARG A 398 -7.82 5.50 17.57
N GLY A 399 -7.53 6.62 16.91
CA GLY A 399 -6.23 6.91 16.34
C GLY A 399 -6.11 6.62 14.85
N LEU A 400 -7.16 6.32 14.07
CA LEU A 400 -7.03 6.27 12.60
C LEU A 400 -7.02 7.68 12.01
N ALA A 401 -6.04 8.00 11.18
CA ALA A 401 -5.95 9.31 10.56
C ALA A 401 -6.82 9.42 9.29
N TYR A 402 -7.30 10.62 8.99
CA TYR A 402 -7.87 10.95 7.68
C TYR A 402 -6.82 10.69 6.59
N GLY A 403 -7.14 9.79 5.66
CA GLY A 403 -6.28 9.42 4.53
C GLY A 403 -5.43 8.17 4.76
N ASP A 404 -5.42 7.61 5.96
CA ASP A 404 -4.67 6.37 6.26
C ASP A 404 -5.30 5.09 5.64
N PRO A 405 -6.63 4.87 5.68
CA PRO A 405 -7.17 3.58 5.23
C PRO A 405 -7.12 3.38 3.71
N PHE A 406 -7.08 4.46 2.92
CA PHE A 406 -7.09 4.36 1.46
C PHE A 406 -6.44 5.55 0.75
N GLU A 407 -5.93 5.26 -0.45
CA GLU A 407 -5.31 6.21 -1.36
C GLU A 407 -6.12 6.41 -2.64
N VAL A 408 -7.05 5.49 -2.91
CA VAL A 408 -7.94 5.57 -4.07
C VAL A 408 -9.39 5.54 -3.62
N TYR A 409 -10.20 6.28 -4.37
CA TYR A 409 -11.63 6.30 -4.22
C TYR A 409 -12.27 5.32 -5.21
N PRO A 410 -13.47 4.81 -4.93
CA PRO A 410 -14.21 4.04 -5.90
C PRO A 410 -14.73 4.94 -7.03
N GLY A 411 -14.52 4.52 -8.27
CA GLY A 411 -15.12 5.12 -9.48
C GLY A 411 -16.07 4.17 -10.20
N PRO A 412 -16.77 4.62 -11.25
CA PRO A 412 -17.71 3.77 -11.99
C PRO A 412 -17.03 2.59 -12.70
N GLU A 413 -15.84 2.81 -13.27
CA GLU A 413 -15.11 1.84 -14.12
C GLU A 413 -13.72 1.46 -13.56
N GLY A 414 -13.39 1.88 -12.33
CA GLY A 414 -12.08 1.68 -11.74
C GLY A 414 -11.76 2.69 -10.63
N PRO A 415 -10.52 2.72 -10.13
CA PRO A 415 -10.11 3.66 -9.10
C PRO A 415 -10.13 5.10 -9.60
N VAL A 416 -10.51 6.01 -8.70
CA VAL A 416 -10.25 7.44 -8.80
C VAL A 416 -9.05 7.74 -7.90
N ASP A 417 -7.96 8.22 -8.49
CA ASP A 417 -6.72 8.52 -7.78
C ASP A 417 -6.92 9.63 -6.75
N SER A 418 -6.09 9.63 -5.70
CA SER A 418 -5.88 10.81 -4.87
C SER A 418 -4.63 11.58 -5.31
N VAL A 419 -4.55 12.85 -4.94
CA VAL A 419 -3.32 13.66 -5.08
C VAL A 419 -2.16 12.99 -4.33
N ARG A 420 -2.43 12.43 -3.15
CA ARG A 420 -1.41 11.76 -2.30
C ARG A 420 -0.85 10.53 -3.01
N TRP A 421 -1.71 9.77 -3.70
CA TRP A 421 -1.31 8.60 -4.46
C TRP A 421 -0.39 8.94 -5.64
N GLU A 422 -0.75 9.95 -6.43
CA GLU A 422 0.09 10.42 -7.54
C GLU A 422 1.46 10.90 -7.04
N VAL A 423 1.49 11.69 -5.97
CA VAL A 423 2.76 12.21 -5.40
C VAL A 423 3.61 11.09 -4.82
N PHE A 424 3.00 10.07 -4.19
CA PHE A 424 3.72 8.88 -3.75
C PHE A 424 4.32 8.14 -4.95
N GLY A 425 3.55 7.86 -6.00
CA GLY A 425 4.04 7.21 -7.22
C GLY A 425 5.17 7.99 -7.90
N GLU A 426 5.04 9.32 -7.99
CA GLU A 426 6.10 10.21 -8.49
C GLU A 426 7.38 10.14 -7.64
N SER A 427 7.26 10.03 -6.32
CA SER A 427 8.42 9.96 -5.44
C SER A 427 9.28 8.73 -5.74
N LEU A 428 8.67 7.61 -6.15
CA LEU A 428 9.38 6.38 -6.50
C LEU A 428 10.20 6.52 -7.79
N GLN A 429 9.90 7.53 -8.61
CA GLN A 429 10.76 7.90 -9.73
C GLN A 429 12.09 8.50 -9.25
N ASP A 430 12.14 9.16 -8.09
CA ASP A 430 13.40 9.63 -7.50
C ASP A 430 14.26 8.45 -7.04
N TYR A 431 13.64 7.41 -6.47
CA TYR A 431 14.34 6.16 -6.14
C TYR A 431 14.97 5.55 -7.41
N ARG A 432 14.18 5.44 -8.48
CA ARG A 432 14.66 4.93 -9.79
C ARG A 432 15.75 5.83 -10.37
N LEU A 433 15.65 7.14 -10.22
CA LEU A 433 16.66 8.09 -10.68
C LEU A 433 17.99 7.85 -9.99
N LEU A 434 18.02 7.73 -8.66
CA LEU A 434 19.23 7.43 -7.90
C LEU A 434 19.86 6.10 -8.33
N GLN A 435 19.05 5.05 -8.53
CA GLN A 435 19.54 3.77 -9.05
C GLN A 435 20.08 3.86 -10.48
N THR A 436 19.37 4.58 -11.35
CA THR A 436 19.72 4.75 -12.77
C THR A 436 21.05 5.47 -12.92
N LEU A 437 21.28 6.49 -12.08
CA LEU A 437 22.52 7.26 -12.07
C LEU A 437 23.64 6.62 -11.23
N GLY A 438 23.38 5.49 -10.57
CA GLY A 438 24.37 4.81 -9.74
C GLY A 438 24.83 5.62 -8.52
N VAL A 439 23.97 6.48 -7.97
CA VAL A 439 24.29 7.32 -6.81
C VAL A 439 24.44 6.45 -5.56
N ASP A 440 25.56 6.54 -4.88
CA ASP A 440 25.78 5.79 -3.64
C ASP A 440 24.81 6.25 -2.53
N ARG A 441 24.40 5.34 -1.65
CA ARG A 441 23.50 5.68 -0.52
C ARG A 441 24.12 6.68 0.45
N ASP A 442 25.45 6.70 0.55
CA ASP A 442 26.21 7.63 1.38
C ASP A 442 26.77 8.82 0.60
N ASP A 443 26.25 9.07 -0.62
CA ASP A 443 26.57 10.28 -1.38
C ASP A 443 26.34 11.54 -0.53
N PRO A 444 27.31 12.49 -0.46
CA PRO A 444 27.20 13.69 0.36
C PRO A 444 25.94 14.53 0.11
N ARG A 445 25.38 14.47 -1.10
CA ARG A 445 24.13 15.18 -1.46
C ARG A 445 22.92 14.63 -0.71
N LEU A 446 22.99 13.37 -0.25
CA LEU A 446 21.95 12.71 0.55
C LEU A 446 22.16 12.87 2.06
N ALA A 447 23.26 13.48 2.52
CA ALA A 447 23.55 13.70 3.94
C ALA A 447 22.45 14.44 4.74
N PRO A 448 21.65 15.35 4.14
CA PRO A 448 20.51 15.95 4.84
C PRO A 448 19.39 14.95 5.20
N LEU A 449 19.36 13.75 4.61
CA LEU A 449 18.40 12.68 4.93
C LEU A 449 18.94 11.89 6.13
N ARG A 450 18.59 12.34 7.35
CA ARG A 450 19.16 11.79 8.60
C ARG A 450 18.28 10.72 9.22
N SER A 451 16.97 10.84 9.07
CA SER A 451 15.99 9.83 9.46
C SER A 451 14.67 10.06 8.74
N PHE A 452 13.67 9.21 9.00
CA PHE A 452 12.29 9.45 8.57
C PHE A 452 11.61 10.61 9.31
N ALA A 453 12.30 11.24 10.26
CA ALA A 453 11.85 12.35 11.09
C ALA A 453 12.60 13.67 10.77
N ASP A 454 13.92 13.56 10.57
CA ASP A 454 14.84 14.66 10.28
C ASP A 454 15.31 14.58 8.82
N PHE A 455 14.64 15.35 7.97
CA PHE A 455 14.92 15.48 6.54
C PHE A 455 14.32 16.80 6.01
N PRO A 456 14.77 17.30 4.85
CA PRO A 456 14.19 18.48 4.21
C PRO A 456 12.75 18.21 3.74
N LYS A 457 11.80 19.06 4.15
CA LYS A 457 10.36 18.91 3.86
C LYS A 457 9.85 19.93 2.82
N THR A 458 10.73 20.46 1.98
CA THR A 458 10.40 21.54 1.01
C THR A 458 10.55 21.08 -0.44
N ALA A 459 9.66 21.59 -1.31
CA ALA A 459 9.69 21.27 -2.74
C ALA A 459 10.95 21.85 -3.41
N GLU A 460 11.46 22.98 -2.92
CA GLU A 460 12.67 23.63 -3.40
C GLU A 460 13.90 22.73 -3.23
N TRP A 461 14.04 22.11 -2.05
CA TRP A 461 15.17 21.23 -1.78
C TRP A 461 15.18 20.01 -2.71
N ARG A 462 14.03 19.33 -2.85
CA ARG A 462 13.89 18.18 -3.76
C ARG A 462 14.19 18.58 -5.21
N ARG A 463 13.68 19.72 -5.67
CA ARG A 463 13.93 20.24 -7.03
C ARG A 463 15.41 20.58 -7.26
N ALA A 464 16.07 21.17 -6.26
CA ALA A 464 17.50 21.48 -6.32
C ALA A 464 18.33 20.19 -6.45
N LEU A 465 18.08 19.19 -5.60
CA LEU A 465 18.75 17.89 -5.67
C LEU A 465 18.55 17.24 -7.04
N ARG A 466 17.31 17.16 -7.54
CA ARG A 466 17.03 16.60 -8.87
C ARG A 466 17.79 17.34 -9.98
N THR A 467 17.83 18.67 -9.92
CA THR A 467 18.54 19.48 -10.91
C THR A 467 20.04 19.21 -10.88
N GLU A 468 20.63 19.11 -9.69
CA GLU A 468 22.04 18.77 -9.52
C GLU A 468 22.36 17.37 -10.06
N LEU A 469 21.54 16.37 -9.72
CA LEU A 469 21.68 14.99 -10.21
C LEU A 469 21.59 14.92 -11.74
N LEU A 470 20.62 15.60 -12.33
CA LEU A 470 20.35 15.57 -13.77
C LEU A 470 21.26 16.48 -14.60
N SER A 471 21.96 17.44 -13.97
CA SER A 471 22.93 18.30 -14.66
C SER A 471 24.35 17.72 -14.65
N GLY A 472 24.64 16.80 -13.72
CA GLY A 472 25.91 16.06 -13.66
C GLY A 472 25.89 14.72 -14.39
N ALA A 473 24.72 14.27 -14.84
CA ALA A 473 24.50 13.10 -15.69
C ALA A 473 24.51 13.50 -17.17
#